data_AF-A0A1Q7NBY8-F1
#
_entry.id   AF-A0A1Q7NBY8-F1
#
_cell.length_a   1.000
_cell.length_b   1.000
_cell.length_c   1.000
_cell.angle_alpha   90.00
_cell.angle_beta   90.00
_cell.angle_gamma   90.00
#
_symmetry.space_group_name_H-M   'P 1'
#
loop_
_entity.id
_entity.type
_entity.pdbx_description
1 polymer ?
#
loop_
_entity_poly.entity_id
_entity_poly.type
_entity_poly.pdbx_seq_one_letter_code
_entity_poly.pdbx_strand_id
1 'polypeptide(L)' 'MARKGWRLTETEVRKIVHLLSETDMVVGDIAERMGCSKTAVISINRRFQIRDYARHRSTWKHPVGGANKTL' A
#
# COMPACT_ATOMS: atom_id res chain seq x y z
N MET A 1 -13.93 -8.76 -3.12
CA MET A 1 -14.90 -7.69 -2.76
C MET A 1 -14.22 -6.74 -1.76
N ALA A 2 -14.20 -5.43 -2.03
CA ALA A 2 -13.62 -4.46 -1.10
C ALA A 2 -14.61 -4.12 0.01
N ARG A 3 -14.21 -4.29 1.28
CA ARG A 3 -15.04 -3.97 2.46
C ARG A 3 -15.22 -2.45 2.58
N LYS A 4 -16.34 -1.91 2.10
CA LYS A 4 -16.68 -0.48 2.17
C LYS A 4 -17.18 -0.14 3.59
N GLY A 5 -16.50 0.76 4.31
CA GLY A 5 -16.97 1.31 5.59
C GLY A 5 -16.14 1.00 6.83
N TRP A 6 -15.06 0.21 6.73
CA TRP A 6 -14.20 -0.09 7.88
C TRP A 6 -13.19 1.06 8.13
N ARG A 7 -13.21 1.64 9.33
CA ARG A 7 -12.17 2.57 9.80
C ARG A 7 -10.95 1.78 10.22
N LEU A 8 -9.82 1.95 9.53
CA LEU A 8 -8.55 1.39 9.97
C LEU A 8 -8.26 1.83 11.40
N THR A 9 -7.94 0.86 12.25
CA THR A 9 -7.48 1.12 13.61
C THR A 9 -6.13 1.84 13.57
N GLU A 10 -5.79 2.53 14.65
CA GLU A 10 -4.51 3.22 14.74
C GLU A 10 -3.31 2.28 14.53
N THR A 11 -3.41 1.05 15.03
CA THR A 11 -2.41 0.00 14.84
C THR A 11 -2.24 -0.39 13.36
N GLU A 12 -3.35 -0.49 12.62
CA GLU A 12 -3.30 -0.77 11.17
C GLU A 12 -2.71 0.41 10.39
N VAL A 13 -3.05 1.65 10.79
CA VAL A 13 -2.46 2.85 10.20
C VAL A 13 -0.93 2.84 10.42
N ARG A 14 -0.46 2.59 11.64
CA ARG A 14 0.99 2.51 11.95
C ARG A 14 1.69 1.42 11.14
N LYS A 15 1.07 0.25 10.96
CA LYS A 15 1.62 -0.82 10.11
C LYS A 15 1.71 -0.39 8.66
N ILE A 16 0.69 0.27 8.11
CA ILE A 16 0.73 0.80 6.74
C ILE A 16 1.82 1.86 6.60
N VAL A 17 1.96 2.75 7.58
CA VAL A 17 3.03 3.76 7.61
C VAL A 17 4.40 3.10 7.61
N HIS A 18 4.62 2.08 8.44
CA HIS A 18 5.87 1.33 8.50
C HIS A 18 6.19 0.58 7.20
N LEU A 19 5.19 -0.08 6.59
CA LEU A 19 5.37 -0.72 5.28
C LEU A 19 5.69 0.32 4.20
N LEU A 20 5.06 1.50 4.27
CA LEU A 20 5.37 2.60 3.38
C LEU A 20 6.78 3.17 3.66
N SER A 21 7.30 3.22 4.89
CA SER A 21 8.64 3.80 5.11
C SER A 21 9.77 2.80 4.85
N GLU A 22 9.61 1.55 5.29
CA GLU A 22 10.70 0.58 5.35
C GLU A 22 10.78 -0.38 4.16
N THR A 23 9.73 -0.46 3.33
CA THR A 23 9.67 -1.50 2.28
C THR A 23 9.42 -0.92 0.91
N ASP A 24 10.00 -1.50 -0.13
CA ASP A 24 9.70 -1.15 -1.53
C ASP A 24 8.46 -1.81 -2.11
N MET A 25 7.54 -2.26 -1.24
CA MET A 25 6.28 -2.87 -1.64
C MET A 25 5.38 -1.88 -2.37
N VAL A 26 4.73 -2.35 -3.44
CA VAL A 26 3.72 -1.55 -4.13
C VAL A 26 2.43 -1.49 -3.31
N VAL A 27 1.63 -0.44 -3.53
CA VAL A 27 0.33 -0.25 -2.86
C VAL A 27 -0.58 -1.48 -2.94
N GLY A 28 -0.51 -2.25 -4.03
CA GLY A 28 -1.26 -3.50 -4.19
C GLY A 28 -0.88 -4.54 -3.14
N ASP A 29 0.40 -4.82 -3.01
CA ASP A 29 0.93 -5.80 -2.05
C ASP A 29 0.71 -5.35 -0.61
N ILE A 30 0.83 -4.04 -0.34
CA ILE A 30 0.51 -3.48 0.97
C ILE A 30 -0.99 -3.66 1.27
N ALA A 31 -1.86 -3.40 0.29
CA ALA A 31 -3.30 -3.57 0.45
C ALA A 31 -3.69 -5.03 0.65
N GLU A 32 -3.07 -5.97 -0.07
CA GLU A 32 -3.27 -7.41 0.12
C GLU A 32 -2.78 -7.87 1.49
N ARG A 33 -1.56 -7.48 1.89
CA ARG A 33 -0.99 -7.80 3.21
C ARG A 33 -1.81 -7.25 4.36
N MET A 34 -2.38 -6.06 4.21
CA MET A 34 -3.22 -5.42 5.22
C MET A 34 -4.70 -5.79 5.12
N GLY A 35 -5.11 -6.55 4.09
CA GLY A 35 -6.52 -6.88 3.84
C GLY A 35 -7.40 -5.65 3.60
N CYS A 36 -6.84 -4.55 3.12
CA CYS A 36 -7.52 -3.26 2.96
C CYS A 36 -7.58 -2.83 1.48
N SER A 37 -8.27 -1.73 1.17
CA SER A 37 -8.32 -1.23 -0.20
C SER A 37 -7.03 -0.48 -0.56
N LYS A 38 -6.60 -0.58 -1.83
CA LYS A 38 -5.52 0.25 -2.39
C LYS A 38 -5.75 1.75 -2.13
N THR A 39 -7.00 2.19 -2.17
CA THR A 39 -7.39 3.58 -1.86
C THR A 39 -7.13 3.98 -0.41
N ALA A 40 -7.25 3.04 0.55
CA ALA A 40 -6.94 3.30 1.95
C ALA A 40 -5.44 3.54 2.15
N VAL A 41 -4.60 2.69 1.54
CA VAL A 41 -3.13 2.86 1.55
C VAL A 41 -2.73 4.18 0.90
N ILE A 42 -3.30 4.54 -0.27
CA ILE A 42 -3.02 5.84 -0.93
C ILE A 42 -3.43 7.01 -0.05
N SER A 43 -4.58 6.93 0.62
CA SER A 43 -5.06 8.00 1.51
C SER A 43 -4.12 8.19 2.71
N ILE A 44 -3.63 7.08 3.28
CA ILE A 44 -2.63 7.12 4.36
C ILE A 44 -1.31 7.69 3.85
N ASN A 45 -0.79 7.21 2.72
CA ASN A 45 0.45 7.74 2.15
C ASN A 45 0.35 9.25 1.90
N ARG A 46 -0.78 9.75 1.39
CA ARG A 46 -1.01 11.20 1.21
C ARG A 46 -1.08 11.97 2.52
N ARG A 47 -1.71 11.41 3.55
CA ARG A 47 -1.86 12.04 4.86
C ARG A 47 -0.51 12.20 5.56
N PHE A 48 0.38 11.22 5.44
CA PHE A 48 1.69 11.22 6.09
C PHE A 48 2.83 11.64 5.15
N GLN A 49 2.55 11.86 3.86
CA GLN A 49 3.49 12.23 2.80
C GLN A 49 4.78 11.38 2.80
N ILE A 50 4.65 10.08 3.08
CA ILE A 50 5.80 9.20 3.29
C ILE A 50 6.60 9.03 2.00
N ARG A 51 5.89 8.86 0.88
CA ARG A 51 6.49 8.74 -0.44
C ARG A 51 5.78 9.60 -1.47
N ASP A 52 6.58 10.26 -2.29
CA ASP A 52 6.11 10.97 -3.46
C ASP A 52 6.00 10.00 -4.63
N TYR A 53 4.79 9.89 -5.18
CA TYR A 53 4.48 8.98 -6.28
C TYR A 53 3.94 9.72 -7.50
N ALA A 54 4.19 11.04 -7.60
CA ALA A 54 4.09 11.86 -8.81
C ALA A 54 2.87 11.56 -9.72
N ARG A 55 1.72 11.26 -9.11
CA ARG A 55 0.45 10.87 -9.78
C ARG A 55 0.49 9.62 -10.67
N HIS A 56 1.55 8.81 -10.67
CA HIS A 56 1.59 7.52 -11.38
C HIS A 56 0.84 6.44 -10.60
N ARG A 57 -0.50 6.52 -10.63
CA ARG A 57 -1.39 5.55 -9.94
C ARG A 57 -1.30 4.13 -10.52
N SER A 58 -0.85 4.00 -11.77
CA SER A 58 -0.93 2.77 -12.58
C SER A 58 0.41 2.13 -12.92
N THR A 59 1.53 2.86 -12.85
CA THR A 59 2.85 2.38 -13.25
C THR A 59 3.86 2.61 -12.14
N TRP A 60 3.88 1.66 -11.22
CA TRP A 60 4.95 1.53 -10.24
C TRP A 60 6.07 0.80 -10.97
N LYS A 61 7.15 1.51 -11.34
CA LYS A 61 8.31 0.84 -11.92
C LYS A 61 8.91 -0.06 -10.85
N HIS A 62 8.71 -1.37 -11.01
CA HIS A 62 9.51 -2.38 -10.33
C HIS A 62 10.99 -1.99 -10.46
N PRO A 63 11.79 -1.98 -9.39
CA PRO A 63 13.15 -2.46 -9.55
C PRO A 63 13.00 -3.91 -9.99
N VAL A 64 13.49 -4.18 -11.19
CA VAL A 64 13.41 -5.46 -11.87
C VAL A 64 13.86 -6.59 -10.92
N GLY A 65 13.01 -7.60 -10.68
CA GLY A 65 13.45 -8.91 -10.16
C GLY A 65 12.59 -9.57 -9.07
N GLY A 66 12.01 -10.74 -9.40
CA GLY A 66 11.54 -11.77 -8.45
C GLY A 66 10.02 -11.94 -8.38
N ALA A 67 9.36 -12.56 -9.36
CA ALA A 67 9.13 -14.01 -9.42
C ALA A 67 8.56 -14.61 -8.12
N ASN A 68 7.24 -14.78 -8.03
CA ASN A 68 6.62 -16.11 -8.01
C ASN A 68 5.10 -16.01 -7.83
N LYS A 69 4.38 -16.42 -8.89
CA LYS A 69 2.95 -16.72 -8.87
C LYS A 69 2.85 -18.24 -8.93
N THR A 70 2.54 -18.85 -7.79
CA THR A 70 2.24 -20.28 -7.58
C THR A 70 1.28 -20.28 -6.39
N LEU A 71 0.06 -20.80 -6.41
CA LEU A 71 -0.69 -21.68 -7.31
C LEU A 71 -2.13 -21.15 -7.42
#